data_AF-A0A5J4Q965-F1
#
_entry.id   AF-A0A5J4Q965-F1
#
_cell.length_a   1.000
_cell.length_b   1.000
_cell.length_c   1.000
_cell.angle_alpha   90.00
_cell.angle_beta   90.00
_cell.angle_gamma   90.00
#
_symmetry.space_group_name_H-M   'P 1'
#
loop_
_entity.id
_entity.type
_entity.pdbx_description
1 polymer ?
#
loop_
_entity_poly.entity_id
_entity_poly.type
_entity_poly.pdbx_seq_one_letter_code
_entity_poly.pdbx_strand_id
1 'polypeptide(L)' 'MNKLLTFFIVILVVIPESYSQQFVWRANFDTQFDNREYNSNFNESQTLFGTKLTPEIGISWMQNPSNLLIG' A
#
# COMPACT_ATOMS: atom_id res chain seq x y z
N MET A 1 8.32 29.20 34.52
CA MET A 1 8.07 28.55 33.22
C MET A 1 7.99 29.64 32.16
N ASN A 2 8.82 29.59 31.12
CA ASN A 2 8.86 30.67 30.12
C ASN A 2 7.51 30.77 29.41
N LYS A 3 6.87 31.96 29.42
CA LYS A 3 5.59 32.19 28.75
C LYS A 3 5.65 31.83 27.26
N LEU A 4 6.81 32.04 26.65
CA LEU A 4 7.14 31.63 25.29
C LEU A 4 7.06 30.09 25.11
N LEU A 5 7.65 29.32 26.03
CA LEU A 5 7.59 27.85 26.01
C LEU A 5 6.13 27.38 26.16
N THR A 6 5.38 28.02 27.05
CA THR A 6 3.96 27.71 27.29
C THR A 6 3.13 27.97 26.04
N PHE A 7 3.41 29.06 25.33
CA PHE A 7 2.78 29.40 24.06
C PHE A 7 3.07 28.37 22.95
N PHE A 8 4.33 27.93 22.79
CA PHE A 8 4.69 26.89 21.83
C PHE A 8 4.03 25.54 22.13
N ILE A 9 3.94 25.17 23.41
CA ILE A 9 3.26 23.94 23.84
C ILE A 9 1.77 24.01 23.50
N VAL A 10 1.11 25.15 23.76
CA VAL A 10 -0.30 25.35 23.42
C VAL A 10 -0.52 25.26 21.91
N ILE A 11 0.34 25.86 21.08
CA ILE A 11 0.25 25.75 19.62
C ILE A 11 0.39 24.30 19.18
N LEU A 12 1.36 23.55 19.69
CA LEU A 12 1.58 22.16 19.29
C LEU A 12 0.38 21.25 19.62
N VAL A 13 -0.31 21.51 20.74
CA VAL A 13 -1.48 20.74 21.19
C VAL A 13 -2.76 21.14 20.45
N VAL A 14 -2.86 22.39 19.98
CA VAL A 14 -4.05 22.95 19.31
C VAL A 14 -3.97 22.87 17.78
N ILE A 15 -2.94 22.25 17.21
CA ILE A 15 -2.92 21.87 15.79
C ILE A 15 -3.36 20.39 15.68
N PRO A 16 -4.66 20.07 15.74
CA PRO A 16 -5.13 18.78 15.27
C PRO A 16 -4.96 18.71 13.75
N GLU A 17 -4.66 17.52 13.27
CA GLU A 17 -4.53 17.07 11.88
C GLU A 17 -4.82 18.13 10.79
N SER A 18 -3.89 19.06 10.57
CA SER A 18 -3.95 20.03 9.48
C SER A 18 -3.81 19.41 8.09
N TYR A 19 -3.56 18.10 8.04
CA TYR A 19 -3.25 17.38 6.83
C TYR A 19 -4.47 16.58 6.40
N SER A 20 -5.04 16.97 5.27
CA SER A 20 -6.09 16.18 4.63
C SER A 20 -5.56 14.88 4.04
N GLN A 21 -4.24 14.76 3.84
CA GLN A 21 -3.58 13.58 3.27
C GLN A 21 -2.88 12.74 4.35
N GLN A 22 -3.05 11.43 4.28
CA GLN A 22 -2.35 10.46 5.12
C GLN A 22 -1.47 9.56 4.24
N PHE A 23 -0.25 9.27 4.69
CA PHE A 23 0.60 8.26 4.04
C PHE A 23 -0.01 6.87 4.25
N VAL A 24 -0.06 6.07 3.19
CA VAL A 24 -0.59 4.71 3.20
C VAL A 24 0.34 3.76 2.45
N TRP A 25 0.26 2.48 2.81
CA TRP A 25 1.00 1.42 2.13
C TRP A 25 0.12 0.16 2.02
N ARG A 26 0.43 -0.68 1.03
CA ARG A 26 -0.25 -1.96 0.79
C ARG A 26 0.77 -2.97 0.26
N ALA A 27 0.51 -4.25 0.48
CA ALA A 27 1.22 -5.33 -0.19
C ALA A 27 0.20 -6.39 -0.63
N ASN A 28 0.10 -6.63 -1.93
CA ASN A 28 -0.77 -7.69 -2.48
C ASN A 28 0.09 -8.91 -2.80
N PHE A 29 -0.48 -10.10 -2.59
CA PHE A 29 0.18 -11.36 -2.89
C PHE A 29 -0.75 -12.23 -3.71
N ASP A 30 -0.41 -12.44 -4.97
CA ASP A 30 -1.15 -13.28 -5.90
C ASP A 30 -0.40 -14.59 -6.13
N THR A 31 -1.13 -15.69 -6.19
CA THR A 31 -0.60 -17.01 -6.56
C THR A 31 -1.33 -17.55 -7.77
N GLN A 32 -0.62 -18.22 -8.67
CA GLN A 32 -1.19 -18.93 -9.79
C GLN A 32 -0.67 -20.36 -9.82
N PHE A 33 -1.58 -21.30 -10.02
CA PHE A 33 -1.27 -22.69 -10.30
C PHE A 33 -1.89 -23.05 -11.64
N ASP A 34 -1.11 -23.66 -12.51
CA ASP A 34 -1.51 -24.02 -13.86
C ASP A 34 -0.95 -25.40 -14.18
N ASN A 35 -1.84 -26.34 -14.49
CA ASN A 35 -1.45 -27.66 -14.97
C ASN A 35 -1.77 -27.75 -16.46
N ARG A 36 -0.73 -27.77 -17.28
CA ARG A 36 -0.84 -27.82 -18.74
C ARG A 36 -0.55 -29.23 -19.21
N GLU A 37 -1.57 -29.87 -19.76
CA GLU A 37 -1.43 -31.17 -20.40
C GLU A 37 -1.48 -31.01 -21.91
N TYR A 38 -0.55 -31.66 -22.60
CA TYR A 38 -0.47 -31.60 -24.05
C TYR A 38 -0.53 -33.00 -24.65
N ASN A 39 -1.27 -33.12 -25.75
CA ASN A 39 -1.22 -34.26 -26.66
C ASN A 39 -0.50 -33.83 -27.94
N SER A 40 0.80 -33.53 -27.82
CA SER A 40 1.64 -32.95 -28.87
C SER A 40 3.04 -33.52 -28.77
N ASN A 41 3.70 -33.73 -29.92
CA ASN A 41 5.11 -34.15 -29.97
C ASN A 41 6.08 -32.96 -29.83
N PHE A 42 5.56 -31.73 -29.72
CA PHE A 42 6.37 -30.50 -29.68
C PHE A 42 6.43 -29.86 -28.29
N ASN A 43 5.48 -30.17 -27.40
CA ASN A 43 5.38 -29.58 -26.06
C ASN A 43 5.12 -30.67 -25.04
N GLU A 44 5.84 -30.62 -23.93
CA GLU A 44 5.69 -31.53 -22.80
C GLU A 44 4.64 -31.01 -21.81
N SER A 45 3.92 -31.94 -21.19
CA SER A 45 3.02 -31.63 -20.07
C SER A 45 3.82 -31.08 -18.89
N GLN A 46 3.28 -30.07 -18.22
CA GLN A 46 3.97 -29.37 -17.14
C GLN A 46 2.99 -28.79 -16.12
N THR A 47 3.42 -28.82 -14.86
CA THR A 47 2.76 -28.13 -13.76
C THR A 47 3.58 -26.90 -13.40
N LEU A 48 2.95 -25.72 -13.47
CA LEU A 48 3.54 -24.43 -13.17
C LEU A 48 2.91 -23.85 -11.92
N PHE A 49 3.75 -23.37 -11.02
CA PHE A 49 3.35 -22.56 -9.88
C PHE A 49 4.09 -21.23 -9.93
N GLY A 50 3.33 -20.14 -9.81
CA GLY A 50 3.84 -18.78 -9.82
C GLY A 50 3.29 -17.99 -8.65
N THR A 51 4.10 -17.04 -8.17
CA THR A 51 3.71 -16.11 -7.12
C THR A 51 4.15 -14.71 -7.47
N LYS A 52 3.36 -13.71 -7.10
CA LYS A 52 3.64 -12.30 -7.37
C LYS A 52 3.36 -11.48 -6.11
N LEU A 53 4.38 -10.79 -5.63
CA LEU A 53 4.27 -9.78 -4.58
C LEU A 53 4.21 -8.40 -5.24
N THR A 54 3.20 -7.60 -4.90
CA THR A 54 3.02 -6.23 -5.41
C THR A 54 2.95 -5.26 -4.23
N PRO A 55 4.09 -4.69 -3.82
CA PRO A 55 4.13 -3.64 -2.80
C PRO A 55 3.70 -2.30 -3.42
N GLU A 56 2.87 -1.54 -2.69
CA GLU A 56 2.39 -0.24 -3.11
C GLU A 56 2.53 0.76 -1.96
N ILE A 57 2.90 2.00 -2.27
CA ILE A 57 2.88 3.13 -1.33
C ILE A 57 2.04 4.27 -1.90
N GLY A 58 1.56 5.17 -1.06
CA GLY A 58 0.87 6.35 -1.56
C GLY A 58 0.20 7.21 -0.51
N ILE A 59 -0.84 7.91 -0.94
CA ILE A 59 -1.55 8.91 -0.15
C ILE A 59 -3.07 8.68 -0.18
N SER A 60 -3.71 8.91 0.95
CA SER A 60 -5.16 8.82 1.15
C SER A 60 -5.72 10.16 1.61
N TRP A 61 -6.96 10.49 1.26
CA TRP A 61 -7.63 11.73 1.71
C TRP A 61 -8.74 11.41 2.73
N MET A 62 -8.72 12.09 3.88
CA MET A 62 -9.61 11.79 5.01
C MET A 62 -11.10 12.07 4.74
N GLN A 63 -11.41 13.08 3.92
CA GLN A 63 -12.80 13.50 3.67
C GLN A 63 -13.51 12.63 2.62
N ASN A 64 -12.76 11.88 1.82
CA ASN A 64 -13.28 10.93 0.85
C ASN A 64 -12.20 9.86 0.63
N PRO A 65 -12.38 8.62 1.13
CA PRO A 65 -11.31 7.61 1.27
C PRO A 65 -10.89 7.00 -0.08
N SER A 66 -10.39 7.86 -0.97
CA SER A 66 -9.73 7.50 -2.21
C SER A 66 -8.24 7.40 -1.92
N ASN A 67 -7.63 6.30 -2.39
CA ASN A 67 -6.20 6.08 -2.27
C ASN A 67 -5.56 6.25 -3.63
N LEU A 68 -4.52 7.08 -3.70
CA LEU A 68 -3.59 7.07 -4.83
C LEU A 68 -2.40 6.22 -4.41
N LEU A 69 -2.19 5.10 -5.09
CA LEU A 69 -1.09 4.18 -4.84
C LEU A 69 -0.21 4.02 -6.06
N ILE A 70 1.07 3.78 -5.81
CA ILE A 70 2.09 3.48 -6.81
C ILE A 70 2.91 2.28 -6.32
N GLY A 71 3.20 1.35 -7.23
CA GLY A 71 3.91 0.10 -6.95
C GLY A 71 4.36 -0.58 -8.22
#